data_AF-A0A973LL24-F1
#
_entry.id   AF-A0A973LL24-F1
#
_cell.length_a   1.000
_cell.length_b   1.000
_cell.length_c   1.000
_cell.angle_alpha   90.00
_cell.angle_beta   90.00
_cell.angle_gamma   90.00
#
_symmetry.space_group_name_H-M   'P 1'
#
loop_
_entity.id
_entity.type
_entity.pdbx_description
1 polymer ?
#
loop_
_entity_poly.entity_id
_entity_poly.type
_entity_poly.pdbx_seq_one_letter_code
_entity_poly.pdbx_strand_id
1 'polypeptide(L)'
;MTEQELRELADKQVALGELRGAPAADPVNAPMIRHWLEAMGDANPRYLDEGVAPPAMAQVWTMPGLRARAKDRSPVDDIMGALDAAGYTGVVATNCEQTYHRYARLGELLTPATRFTSLAGPKHTALGEGYFATWNVTWYGDDDEPVTDMLFRVLKFRPKRPTAPTTPTTPTVPGAAREAGGQRVPYPLRPAVNRDTAFFWEGLRDGELRVQSCADCGELRHPPGPLCPNCRSANRSHVVASGQGTLYSYVVHHHPPVPGREVPFVVGVVELPEGVRVVGNVVDCPIEEVEIGMALRVTYRSMDDELVLPMWEPR
;
A
#
# COMPACT_ATOMS: atom_id res chain seq x y z
N MET A 1 18.81 7.11 25.77
CA MET A 1 17.64 7.48 26.59
C MET A 1 17.03 6.21 27.15
N THR A 2 16.75 6.17 28.44
CA THR A 2 16.05 5.07 29.12
C THR A 2 14.54 5.12 28.80
N GLU A 3 13.81 4.05 29.10
CA GLU A 3 12.35 4.03 28.95
C GLU A 3 11.66 5.07 29.84
N GLN A 4 12.18 5.30 31.05
CA GLN A 4 11.66 6.30 31.96
C GLN A 4 11.82 7.72 31.38
N GLU A 5 12.99 8.06 30.84
CA GLU A 5 13.23 9.35 30.20
C GLU A 5 12.33 9.56 28.97
N LEU A 6 12.01 8.50 28.22
CA LEU A 6 11.06 8.57 27.09
C LEU A 6 9.64 8.87 27.56
N ARG A 7 9.19 8.27 28.67
CA ARG A 7 7.88 8.54 29.26
C ARG A 7 7.81 9.97 29.81
N GLU A 8 8.83 10.42 30.53
CA GLU A 8 8.90 11.80 31.04
C GLU A 8 8.91 12.83 29.89
N LEU A 9 9.58 12.53 28.78
CA LEU A 9 9.51 13.36 27.58
C LEU A 9 8.10 13.36 26.99
N ALA A 10 7.46 12.19 26.86
CA ALA A 10 6.09 12.09 26.35
C ALA A 10 5.11 12.91 27.21
N ASP A 11 5.19 12.79 28.54
CA ASP A 11 4.33 13.54 29.47
C ASP A 11 4.53 15.06 29.33
N LYS A 12 5.78 15.51 29.13
CA LYS A 12 6.07 16.92 28.83
C LYS A 12 5.43 17.37 27.52
N GLN A 13 5.49 16.56 26.46
CA GLN A 13 4.89 16.91 25.16
C GLN A 13 3.36 16.90 25.22
N VAL A 14 2.75 16.00 26.00
CA VAL A 14 1.30 16.04 26.28
C VAL A 14 0.92 17.32 27.02
N ALA A 15 1.72 17.74 28.00
CA ALA A 15 1.45 18.94 28.81
C ALA A 15 1.55 20.25 28.02
N LEU A 16 2.24 20.29 26.87
CA LEU A 16 2.26 21.46 25.99
C LEU A 16 0.89 21.76 25.37
N GLY A 17 -0.01 20.78 25.32
CA GLY A 17 -1.30 20.92 24.69
C GLY A 17 -1.18 21.11 23.18
N GLU A 18 -2.02 21.98 22.64
CA GLU A 18 -2.08 22.25 21.21
C GLU A 18 -1.18 23.42 20.84
N LEU A 19 -0.26 23.21 19.89
CA LEU A 19 0.62 24.25 19.38
C LEU A 19 0.31 24.55 17.92
N ARG A 20 0.13 25.84 17.61
CA ARG A 20 -0.01 26.37 16.25
C ARG A 20 1.31 26.20 15.50
N GLY A 21 1.24 25.66 14.28
CA GLY A 21 2.36 25.63 13.34
C GLY A 21 2.28 26.76 12.31
N ALA A 22 3.27 26.78 11.41
CA ALA A 22 3.23 27.66 10.25
C ALA A 22 1.99 27.42 9.38
N PRO A 23 1.37 28.48 8.83
CA PRO A 23 0.35 28.36 7.80
C PRO A 23 0.82 27.52 6.60
N ALA A 24 -0.14 26.97 5.87
CA ALA A 24 0.10 26.30 4.60
C ALA A 24 0.96 27.15 3.66
N ALA A 25 1.79 26.51 2.84
CA ALA A 25 2.69 27.22 1.93
C ALA A 25 1.93 28.02 0.85
N ASP A 26 0.78 27.48 0.45
CA ASP A 26 -0.13 28.05 -0.53
C ASP A 26 -1.55 28.02 0.05
N PRO A 27 -2.39 29.03 -0.28
CA PRO A 27 -3.81 28.92 0.02
C PRO A 27 -4.41 27.73 -0.73
N VAL A 28 -5.57 27.27 -0.27
CA VAL A 28 -6.36 26.26 -0.97
C VAL A 28 -6.60 26.74 -2.40
N ASN A 29 -6.09 25.99 -3.38
CA ASN A 29 -6.04 26.46 -4.77
C ASN A 29 -6.49 25.40 -5.78
N ALA A 30 -7.13 25.87 -6.84
CA ALA A 30 -7.70 25.01 -7.89
C ALA A 30 -6.65 24.17 -8.63
N PRO A 31 -5.43 24.66 -8.94
CA PRO A 31 -4.40 23.82 -9.56
C PRO A 31 -4.06 22.56 -8.76
N MET A 32 -3.81 22.68 -7.45
CA MET A 32 -3.53 21.53 -6.59
C MET A 32 -4.74 20.60 -6.47
N ILE A 33 -5.95 21.13 -6.39
CA ILE A 33 -7.18 20.33 -6.38
C ILE A 33 -7.30 19.52 -7.67
N ARG A 34 -7.10 20.13 -8.85
CA ARG A 34 -7.19 19.42 -10.14
C ARG A 34 -6.21 18.26 -10.23
N HIS A 35 -4.94 18.50 -9.92
CA HIS A 35 -3.92 17.44 -9.96
C HIS A 35 -4.21 16.32 -8.97
N TRP A 36 -4.74 16.65 -7.79
CA TRP A 36 -5.15 15.65 -6.81
C TRP A 36 -6.34 14.82 -7.32
N LEU A 37 -7.37 15.45 -7.89
CA LEU A 37 -8.53 14.76 -8.46
C LEU A 37 -8.16 13.83 -9.62
N GLU A 38 -7.29 14.29 -10.52
CA GLU A 38 -6.77 13.49 -11.63
C GLU A 38 -6.01 12.25 -11.11
N ALA A 39 -5.13 12.44 -10.12
CA ALA A 39 -4.36 11.34 -9.54
C ALA A 39 -5.22 10.34 -8.77
N MET A 40 -6.27 10.81 -8.10
CA MET A 40 -7.20 9.98 -7.32
C MET A 40 -8.31 9.35 -8.17
N GLY A 41 -8.51 9.82 -9.40
CA GLY A 41 -9.64 9.41 -10.25
C GLY A 41 -11.00 9.86 -9.71
N ASP A 42 -11.05 10.92 -8.90
CA ASP A 42 -12.29 11.47 -8.35
C ASP A 42 -12.86 12.52 -9.32
N ALA A 43 -14.00 12.19 -9.92
CA ALA A 43 -14.67 13.02 -10.92
C ALA A 43 -15.81 13.89 -10.34
N ASN A 44 -15.89 14.05 -9.01
CA ASN A 44 -16.95 14.83 -8.39
C ASN A 44 -16.86 16.32 -8.79
N PRO A 45 -17.85 16.87 -9.53
CA PRO A 45 -17.77 18.22 -10.08
C PRO A 45 -17.85 19.30 -8.99
N ARG A 46 -18.40 18.97 -7.82
CA ARG A 46 -18.64 19.88 -6.69
C ARG A 46 -17.39 20.68 -6.29
N TYR A 47 -16.21 20.07 -6.34
CA TYR A 47 -15.00 20.71 -5.82
C TYR A 47 -14.60 21.95 -6.61
N LEU A 48 -14.64 21.88 -7.94
CA LEU A 48 -14.28 23.00 -8.80
C LEU A 48 -15.46 23.96 -9.00
N ASP A 49 -16.68 23.43 -9.09
CA ASP A 49 -17.88 24.23 -9.34
C ASP A 49 -18.27 25.09 -8.12
N GLU A 50 -18.16 24.54 -6.90
CA GLU A 50 -18.49 25.24 -5.67
C GLU A 50 -17.26 25.86 -4.98
N GLY A 51 -16.08 25.74 -5.58
CA GLY A 51 -14.84 26.31 -5.05
C GLY A 51 -14.44 25.74 -3.68
N VAL A 52 -14.58 24.43 -3.50
CA VAL A 52 -14.28 23.72 -2.26
C VAL A 52 -13.23 22.63 -2.48
N ALA A 53 -12.34 22.42 -1.51
CA ALA A 53 -11.37 21.34 -1.58
C ALA A 53 -11.99 19.99 -1.20
N PRO A 54 -11.58 18.88 -1.84
CA PRO A 54 -11.84 17.54 -1.32
C PRO A 54 -11.42 17.43 0.15
N PRO A 55 -12.28 16.95 1.06
CA PRO A 55 -11.96 16.93 2.49
C PRO A 55 -10.68 16.16 2.82
N ALA A 56 -10.42 15.07 2.08
CA ALA A 56 -9.21 14.26 2.21
C ALA A 56 -7.90 14.99 1.86
N MET A 57 -7.97 16.18 1.25
CA MET A 57 -6.79 17.02 1.00
C MET A 57 -6.34 17.83 2.23
N ALA A 58 -7.02 17.77 3.37
CA ALA A 58 -6.71 18.59 4.55
C ALA A 58 -5.21 18.61 4.90
N GLN A 59 -4.56 17.44 4.92
CA GLN A 59 -3.12 17.35 5.21
C GLN A 59 -2.22 17.83 4.06
N VAL A 60 -2.67 17.72 2.81
CA VAL A 60 -1.89 18.05 1.60
C VAL A 60 -1.41 19.49 1.64
N TRP A 61 -2.27 20.41 2.10
CA TRP A 61 -1.97 21.85 2.17
C TRP A 61 -0.80 22.20 3.09
N THR A 62 -0.57 21.40 4.12
CA THR A 62 0.48 21.66 5.13
C THR A 62 1.65 20.69 5.02
N MET A 63 1.76 19.94 3.92
CA MET A 63 2.91 19.09 3.70
C MET A 63 4.18 19.94 3.47
N PRO A 64 5.35 19.52 4.01
CA PRO A 64 6.59 20.30 3.94
C PRO A 64 7.20 20.45 2.52
N GLY A 65 6.60 19.81 1.51
CA GLY A 65 7.10 19.79 0.13
C GLY A 65 8.42 19.05 -0.02
N LEU A 66 9.00 19.10 -1.22
CA LEU A 66 10.25 18.42 -1.56
C LEU A 66 11.49 19.09 -0.95
N ARG A 67 11.48 20.42 -0.89
CA ARG A 67 12.51 21.24 -0.24
C ARG A 67 11.96 21.69 1.10
N ALA A 68 12.15 20.88 2.13
CA ALA A 68 11.68 21.19 3.47
C ALA A 68 12.10 22.63 3.84
N ARG A 69 11.12 23.53 4.02
CA ARG A 69 11.37 24.81 4.66
C ARG A 69 11.71 24.55 6.12
N ALA A 70 12.41 25.49 6.76
CA ALA A 70 12.64 25.43 8.20
C ALA A 70 11.30 25.19 8.90
N LYS A 71 11.19 24.02 9.54
CA LYS A 71 9.95 23.58 10.17
C LYS A 71 9.81 24.33 11.49
N ASP A 72 8.64 24.89 11.76
CA ASP A 72 8.30 25.20 13.14
C ASP A 72 8.28 23.90 13.92
N ARG A 73 8.95 23.89 15.07
CA ARG A 73 9.14 22.70 15.88
C ARG A 73 7.80 22.20 16.40
N SER A 74 7.41 20.98 16.02
CA SER A 74 6.19 20.32 16.49
C SER A 74 6.45 19.55 17.80
N PRO A 75 5.47 19.42 18.72
CA PRO A 75 5.56 18.52 19.87
C PRO A 75 5.91 17.08 19.52
N VAL A 76 5.61 16.66 18.28
CA VAL A 76 5.89 15.32 17.77
C VAL A 76 7.37 15.14 17.41
N ASP A 77 8.05 16.20 16.94
CA ASP A 77 9.41 16.10 16.39
C ASP A 77 10.41 15.65 17.47
N ASP A 78 10.24 16.11 18.71
CA ASP A 78 11.09 15.73 19.86
C ASP A 78 10.96 14.24 20.21
N ILE A 79 9.74 13.70 20.18
CA ILE A 79 9.47 12.29 20.43
C ILE A 79 10.06 11.42 19.32
N MET A 80 9.86 11.83 18.06
CA MET A 80 10.40 11.11 16.91
C MET A 80 11.93 11.08 16.94
N GLY A 81 12.55 12.24 17.19
CA GLY A 81 14.01 12.35 17.32
C GLY A 81 14.58 11.54 18.48
N ALA A 82 13.89 11.52 19.63
CA ALA A 82 14.30 10.71 20.77
C ALA A 82 14.22 9.19 20.48
N LEU A 83 13.15 8.76 19.79
CA LEU A 83 12.99 7.37 19.37
C LEU A 83 14.03 6.96 18.32
N ASP A 84 14.35 7.86 17.37
CA ASP A 84 15.43 7.67 16.40
C ASP A 84 16.78 7.49 17.07
N ALA A 85 17.12 8.39 18.00
CA ALA A 85 18.35 8.32 18.78
C ALA A 85 18.44 7.04 19.65
N ALA A 86 17.29 6.47 20.04
CA ALA A 86 17.20 5.19 20.76
C ALA A 86 17.18 3.94 19.85
N GLY A 87 17.34 4.13 18.53
CA GLY A 87 17.45 3.07 17.53
C GLY A 87 16.13 2.62 16.90
N TYR A 88 15.00 3.24 17.23
CA TYR A 88 13.69 2.95 16.62
C TYR A 88 13.53 3.73 15.31
N THR A 89 14.41 3.46 14.35
CA THR A 89 14.51 4.26 13.12
C THR A 89 13.42 3.95 12.09
N GLY A 90 12.85 2.74 12.12
CA GLY A 90 11.70 2.39 11.29
C GLY A 90 10.46 3.18 11.70
N VAL A 91 9.66 3.61 10.72
CA VAL A 91 8.40 4.31 10.96
C VAL A 91 7.33 3.78 10.01
N VAL A 92 6.13 3.55 10.52
CA VAL A 92 4.96 3.22 9.69
C VAL A 92 3.71 3.84 10.30
N ALA A 93 2.85 4.42 9.45
CA ALA A 93 1.54 4.89 9.88
C ALA A 93 0.61 3.69 10.12
N THR A 94 -0.15 3.72 11.22
CA THR A 94 -0.99 2.60 11.66
C THR A 94 -2.47 2.97 11.75
N ASN A 95 -2.78 4.22 12.10
CA ASN A 95 -4.14 4.74 12.09
C ASN A 95 -4.13 6.20 11.60
N CYS A 96 -5.16 6.54 10.84
CA CYS A 96 -5.50 7.90 10.45
C CYS A 96 -7.04 8.00 10.53
N GLU A 97 -7.53 8.88 11.39
CA GLU A 97 -8.97 9.15 11.55
C GLU A 97 -9.18 10.64 11.33
N GLN A 98 -9.93 11.01 10.29
CA GLN A 98 -10.20 12.41 9.95
C GLN A 98 -11.68 12.73 10.17
N THR A 99 -11.95 13.85 10.84
CA THR A 99 -13.28 14.43 11.02
C THR A 99 -13.31 15.78 10.33
N TYR A 100 -14.24 15.94 9.38
CA TYR A 100 -14.37 17.17 8.59
C TYR A 100 -15.56 17.98 9.11
N HIS A 101 -15.29 19.14 9.70
CA HIS A 101 -16.34 20.03 10.22
C HIS A 101 -17.02 20.80 9.10
N ARG A 102 -16.23 21.20 8.11
CA ARG A 102 -16.69 21.81 6.86
C ARG A 102 -15.68 21.59 5.74
N TYR A 103 -16.06 21.98 4.54
CA TYR A 103 -15.13 22.05 3.40
C TYR A 103 -14.20 23.26 3.54
N ALA A 104 -12.93 23.09 3.18
CA ALA A 104 -12.01 24.19 2.97
C ALA A 104 -12.35 24.90 1.65
N ARG A 105 -12.28 26.23 1.61
CA ARG A 105 -12.70 27.03 0.44
C ARG A 105 -11.48 27.50 -0.35
N LEU A 106 -11.63 27.65 -1.67
CA LEU A 106 -10.59 28.27 -2.50
C LEU A 106 -10.18 29.65 -1.94
N GLY A 107 -8.89 29.88 -1.85
CA GLY A 107 -8.29 31.10 -1.31
C GLY A 107 -7.99 31.07 0.20
N GLU A 108 -8.57 30.14 0.95
CA GLU A 108 -8.38 30.02 2.40
C GLU A 108 -6.96 29.54 2.74
N LEU A 109 -6.32 30.13 3.75
CA LEU A 109 -4.98 29.76 4.19
C LEU A 109 -5.03 28.92 5.46
N LEU A 110 -4.99 27.59 5.30
CA LEU A 110 -5.11 26.69 6.44
C LEU A 110 -3.89 26.72 7.36
N THR A 111 -4.14 26.82 8.66
CA THR A 111 -3.10 26.77 9.69
C THR A 111 -3.25 25.50 10.54
N PRO A 112 -2.25 24.61 10.56
CA PRO A 112 -2.30 23.41 11.38
C PRO A 112 -1.98 23.74 12.84
N ALA A 113 -2.62 23.03 13.75
CA ALA A 113 -2.27 22.99 15.16
C ALA A 113 -2.08 21.53 15.57
N THR A 114 -0.96 21.23 16.24
CA THR A 114 -0.60 19.86 16.61
C THR A 114 -0.64 19.70 18.12
N ARG A 115 -1.24 18.60 18.58
CA ARG A 115 -1.26 18.19 19.98
C ARG A 115 -0.76 16.76 20.10
N PHE A 116 0.34 16.55 20.82
CA PHE A 116 0.79 15.20 21.14
C PHE A 116 -0.11 14.57 22.20
N THR A 117 -0.56 13.33 21.98
CA THR A 117 -1.60 12.71 22.81
C THR A 117 -1.05 11.59 23.69
N SER A 118 -0.26 10.67 23.12
CA SER A 118 0.29 9.56 23.89
C SER A 118 1.46 8.86 23.22
N LEU A 119 2.30 8.23 24.04
CA LEU A 119 3.32 7.26 23.65
C LEU A 119 3.05 5.93 24.35
N ALA A 120 2.88 4.85 23.60
CA ALA A 120 2.62 3.51 24.14
C ALA A 120 3.70 2.52 23.68
N GLY A 121 4.42 1.92 24.62
CA GLY A 121 5.45 0.92 24.34
C GLY A 121 6.39 0.70 25.53
N PRO A 122 7.41 -0.18 25.35
CA PRO A 122 7.69 -0.92 24.12
C PRO A 122 6.64 -2.02 23.86
N LYS A 123 6.39 -2.33 22.58
CA LYS A 123 5.52 -3.42 22.12
C LYS A 123 6.26 -4.28 21.10
N HIS A 124 6.12 -5.60 21.20
CA HIS A 124 6.57 -6.52 20.16
C HIS A 124 5.53 -6.59 19.04
N THR A 125 5.94 -6.26 17.82
CA THR A 125 5.10 -6.28 16.63
C THR A 125 5.72 -7.17 15.55
N ALA A 126 5.00 -7.44 14.46
CA ALA A 126 5.54 -8.18 13.32
C ALA A 126 6.78 -7.50 12.69
N LEU A 127 6.84 -6.16 12.77
CA LEU A 127 7.94 -5.35 12.20
C LEU A 127 9.14 -5.23 13.14
N GLY A 128 8.97 -5.56 14.43
CA GLY A 128 10.00 -5.45 15.46
C GLY A 128 9.45 -4.89 16.77
N GLU A 129 10.34 -4.68 17.73
CA GLU A 129 10.03 -3.95 18.95
C GLU A 129 9.91 -2.45 18.65
N GLY A 130 8.86 -1.81 19.17
CA GLY A 130 8.60 -0.40 18.89
C GLY A 130 7.62 0.28 19.84
N TYR A 131 7.37 1.56 19.56
CA TYR A 131 6.45 2.42 20.29
C TYR A 131 5.40 3.00 19.34
N PHE A 132 4.15 3.05 19.82
CA PHE A 132 3.07 3.74 19.14
C PHE A 132 3.00 5.18 19.66
N ALA A 133 3.21 6.15 18.78
CA ALA A 133 3.04 7.57 19.07
C ALA A 133 1.75 8.05 18.42
N THR A 134 0.88 8.69 19.21
CA THR A 134 -0.41 9.22 18.76
C THR A 134 -0.47 10.73 19.00
N TRP A 135 -0.95 11.47 18.02
CA TRP A 135 -1.19 12.90 18.12
C TRP A 135 -2.43 13.31 17.32
N ASN A 136 -2.94 14.50 17.63
CA ASN A 136 -3.99 15.15 16.89
C ASN A 136 -3.41 16.32 16.08
N VAL A 137 -3.97 16.54 14.89
CA VAL A 137 -3.76 17.74 14.08
C VAL A 137 -5.11 18.34 13.76
N THR A 138 -5.29 19.62 14.04
CA THR A 138 -6.47 20.38 13.65
C THR A 138 -6.06 21.46 12.65
N TRP A 139 -6.72 21.53 11.51
CA TRP A 139 -6.53 22.62 10.54
C TRP A 139 -7.59 23.67 10.74
N TYR A 140 -7.15 24.91 10.84
CA TYR A 140 -8.00 26.05 11.07
C TYR A 140 -7.98 26.98 9.86
N GLY A 141 -9.13 27.58 9.57
CA GLY A 141 -9.30 28.59 8.53
C GLY A 141 -8.84 29.98 8.93
N ASP A 142 -9.07 30.95 8.05
CA ASP A 142 -8.68 32.36 8.25
C ASP A 142 -9.32 32.99 9.51
N ASP A 143 -10.52 32.53 9.89
CA ASP A 143 -11.29 33.01 11.06
C ASP A 143 -11.01 32.21 12.36
N ASP A 144 -9.94 31.41 12.39
CA ASP A 144 -9.64 30.45 13.48
C ASP A 144 -10.78 29.44 13.73
N GLU A 145 -11.58 29.17 12.69
CA GLU A 145 -12.61 28.13 12.71
C GLU A 145 -11.99 26.76 12.36
N PRO A 146 -12.26 25.70 13.14
CA PRO A 146 -11.75 24.37 12.83
C PRO A 146 -12.39 23.80 11.56
N VAL A 147 -11.55 23.42 10.59
CA VAL A 147 -11.97 22.84 9.31
C VAL A 147 -11.94 21.33 9.36
N THR A 148 -10.87 20.76 9.91
CA THR A 148 -10.65 19.32 9.96
C THR A 148 -9.83 18.95 11.19
N ASP A 149 -10.24 17.89 11.87
CA ASP A 149 -9.45 17.21 12.88
C ASP A 149 -8.90 15.90 12.32
N MET A 150 -7.67 15.55 12.70
CA MET A 150 -7.05 14.27 12.40
C MET A 150 -6.43 13.70 13.65
N LEU A 151 -6.81 12.48 14.01
CA LEU A 151 -6.00 11.63 14.88
C LEU A 151 -5.05 10.83 13.99
N PHE A 152 -3.77 10.88 14.32
CA PHE A 152 -2.75 10.13 13.59
C PHE A 152 -1.91 9.31 14.57
N ARG A 153 -1.69 8.04 14.20
CA ARG A 153 -0.87 7.13 14.99
C ARG A 153 0.18 6.45 14.13
N VAL A 154 1.43 6.53 14.57
CA VAL A 154 2.55 5.82 13.94
C VAL A 154 3.18 4.82 14.90
N LEU A 155 3.75 3.77 14.34
CA LEU A 155 4.65 2.86 15.02
C LEU A 155 6.09 3.24 14.63
N LYS A 156 6.89 3.64 15.62
CA LYS A 156 8.35 3.72 15.52
C LYS A 156 8.94 2.41 16.01
N PHE A 157 9.70 1.71 15.18
CA PHE A 157 10.20 0.37 15.50
C PHE A 157 11.68 0.22 15.17
N ARG A 158 12.35 -0.70 15.86
CA ARG A 158 13.70 -1.13 15.51
C ARG A 158 13.62 -2.02 14.27
N PRO A 159 14.13 -1.59 13.11
CA PRO A 159 14.17 -2.46 11.95
C PRO A 159 15.02 -3.68 12.29
N LYS A 160 14.60 -4.86 11.83
CA LYS A 160 15.49 -6.03 11.87
C LYS A 160 16.75 -5.67 11.10
N ARG A 161 17.92 -5.76 11.75
CA ARG A 161 19.21 -5.55 11.07
C ARG A 161 19.23 -6.46 9.84
N PRO A 162 19.53 -5.93 8.64
CA PRO A 162 20.00 -6.78 7.57
C PRO A 162 21.21 -7.55 8.10
N THR A 163 21.23 -8.86 7.96
CA THR A 163 22.49 -9.60 7.99
C THR A 163 23.46 -8.91 7.04
N ALA A 164 24.71 -8.71 7.49
CA ALA A 164 25.65 -7.73 6.95
C ALA A 164 25.69 -7.65 5.40
N PRO A 165 25.88 -6.44 4.84
CA PRO A 165 26.07 -6.26 3.41
C PRO A 165 27.44 -6.82 3.00
N THR A 166 27.46 -7.73 2.03
CA THR A 166 28.66 -8.01 1.24
C THR A 166 29.07 -6.70 0.55
N THR A 167 30.34 -6.33 0.69
CA THR A 167 30.97 -5.10 0.19
C THR A 167 30.49 -4.70 -1.22
N PRO A 168 30.27 -3.40 -1.50
CA PRO A 168 29.87 -2.94 -2.82
C PRO A 168 31.03 -3.10 -3.81
N THR A 169 31.04 -4.21 -4.55
CA THR A 169 31.81 -4.29 -5.78
C THR A 169 30.97 -3.65 -6.87
N THR A 170 31.49 -2.57 -7.44
CA THR A 170 31.07 -1.98 -8.72
C THR A 170 30.61 -3.09 -9.67
N PRO A 171 29.38 -3.10 -10.19
CA PRO A 171 28.99 -4.11 -11.17
C PRO A 171 29.63 -3.74 -12.50
N THR A 172 30.89 -4.12 -12.67
CA THR A 172 31.34 -4.60 -13.97
C THR A 172 30.40 -5.74 -14.34
N VAL A 173 29.85 -5.70 -15.54
CA VAL A 173 29.19 -6.86 -16.15
C VAL A 173 30.26 -7.93 -16.36
N PRO A 174 30.08 -9.16 -15.86
CA PRO A 174 30.42 -10.32 -16.69
C PRO A 174 29.25 -11.30 -16.77
N GLY A 175 29.05 -11.81 -17.98
CA GLY A 175 28.00 -12.76 -18.29
C GLY A 175 28.13 -14.10 -17.58
N ALA A 176 27.02 -14.83 -17.66
CA ALA A 176 26.91 -16.29 -17.63
C ALA A 176 27.87 -17.01 -16.66
N ALA A 177 27.42 -17.18 -15.42
CA ALA A 177 27.79 -18.33 -14.61
C ALA A 177 26.52 -19.01 -14.09
N ARG A 178 26.16 -20.11 -14.74
CA ARG A 178 25.26 -21.12 -14.16
C ARG A 178 25.96 -21.66 -12.92
N GLU A 179 25.43 -21.36 -11.73
CA GLU A 179 25.79 -22.11 -10.53
C GLU A 179 25.00 -23.42 -10.51
N ALA A 180 25.73 -24.51 -10.71
CA ALA A 180 25.25 -25.88 -10.51
C ALA A 180 25.11 -26.13 -9.00
N GLY A 181 23.87 -26.37 -8.55
CA GLY A 181 23.57 -26.70 -7.14
C GLY A 181 22.32 -26.00 -6.63
N GLY A 182 21.18 -26.27 -7.26
CA GLY A 182 19.93 -25.57 -7.00
C GLY A 182 19.34 -25.87 -5.62
N GLN A 183 19.20 -24.82 -4.81
CA GLN A 183 18.16 -24.76 -3.80
C GLN A 183 17.50 -23.39 -3.87
N ARG A 184 16.35 -23.31 -4.56
CA ARG A 184 15.50 -22.12 -4.58
C ARG A 184 15.09 -21.80 -3.14
N VAL A 185 15.46 -20.63 -2.65
CA VAL A 185 14.95 -20.12 -1.37
C VAL A 185 13.42 -20.06 -1.46
N PRO A 186 12.67 -20.78 -0.60
CA PRO A 186 11.21 -20.83 -0.71
C PRO A 186 10.59 -19.45 -0.59
N TYR A 187 9.62 -19.15 -1.45
CA TYR A 187 8.87 -17.90 -1.40
C TYR A 187 8.08 -17.82 -0.08
N PRO A 188 8.24 -16.76 0.73
CA PRO A 188 7.81 -16.76 2.13
C PRO A 188 6.30 -16.60 2.31
N LEU A 189 5.56 -16.28 1.25
CA LEU A 189 4.12 -16.00 1.31
C LEU A 189 3.35 -17.09 0.54
N ARG A 190 3.00 -18.18 1.23
CA ARG A 190 2.11 -19.20 0.66
C ARG A 190 0.68 -18.65 0.56
N PRO A 191 -0.02 -18.80 -0.58
CA PRO A 191 -1.43 -18.49 -0.66
C PRO A 191 -2.24 -19.21 0.42
N ALA A 192 -3.20 -18.50 1.03
CA ALA A 192 -4.11 -19.10 1.99
C ALA A 192 -5.16 -19.95 1.25
N VAL A 193 -4.99 -21.27 1.29
CA VAL A 193 -5.97 -22.22 0.76
C VAL A 193 -7.08 -22.43 1.79
N ASN A 194 -8.33 -22.25 1.39
CA ASN A 194 -9.50 -22.51 2.22
C ASN A 194 -10.58 -23.26 1.41
N ARG A 195 -11.70 -23.58 2.05
CA ARG A 195 -12.80 -24.33 1.40
C ARG A 195 -13.38 -23.62 0.19
N ASP A 196 -13.42 -22.28 0.20
CA ASP A 196 -14.01 -21.48 -0.89
C ASP A 196 -13.07 -21.34 -2.11
N THR A 197 -11.78 -21.61 -1.91
CA THR A 197 -10.75 -21.51 -2.96
C THR A 197 -10.13 -22.85 -3.34
N ALA A 198 -10.41 -23.94 -2.62
CA ALA A 198 -9.83 -25.27 -2.85
C ALA A 198 -9.96 -25.75 -4.30
N PHE A 199 -11.15 -25.60 -4.90
CA PHE A 199 -11.42 -26.00 -6.28
C PHE A 199 -10.48 -25.33 -7.30
N PHE A 200 -10.09 -24.07 -7.04
CA PHE A 200 -9.18 -23.31 -7.89
C PHE A 200 -7.77 -23.90 -7.80
N TRP A 201 -7.26 -24.12 -6.58
CA TRP A 201 -5.92 -24.68 -6.37
C TRP A 201 -5.80 -26.13 -6.85
N GLU A 202 -6.85 -26.94 -6.68
CA GLU A 202 -6.94 -28.28 -7.26
C GLU A 202 -6.92 -28.22 -8.80
N GLY A 203 -7.67 -27.29 -9.40
CA GLY A 203 -7.63 -27.07 -10.85
C GLY A 203 -6.23 -26.75 -11.35
N LEU A 204 -5.51 -25.86 -10.66
CA LEU A 204 -4.14 -25.52 -11.06
C LEU A 204 -3.18 -26.71 -10.98
N ARG A 205 -3.36 -27.62 -10.02
CA ARG A 205 -2.59 -28.87 -9.96
C ARG A 205 -2.91 -29.79 -11.14
N ASP A 206 -4.16 -29.80 -11.58
CA ASP A 206 -4.64 -30.57 -12.73
C ASP A 206 -4.31 -29.90 -14.08
N GLY A 207 -3.68 -28.72 -14.08
CA GLY A 207 -3.39 -27.95 -15.29
C GLY A 207 -4.61 -27.19 -15.86
N GLU A 208 -5.60 -26.92 -15.02
CA GLU A 208 -6.87 -26.27 -15.37
C GLU A 208 -7.03 -24.93 -14.64
N LEU A 209 -7.27 -23.86 -15.41
CA LEU A 209 -7.65 -22.57 -14.85
C LEU A 209 -9.16 -22.56 -14.57
N ARG A 210 -9.58 -23.06 -13.41
CA ARG A 210 -10.99 -23.13 -13.02
C ARG A 210 -11.51 -21.78 -12.54
N VAL A 211 -12.55 -21.25 -13.18
CA VAL A 211 -13.25 -20.02 -12.78
C VAL A 211 -14.56 -20.39 -12.11
N GLN A 212 -14.87 -19.77 -10.97
CA GLN A 212 -16.09 -20.08 -10.23
C GLN A 212 -17.33 -19.65 -11.03
N SER A 213 -18.34 -20.53 -11.07
CA SER A 213 -19.65 -20.25 -11.65
C SER A 213 -20.77 -20.50 -10.64
N CYS A 214 -21.86 -19.73 -10.73
CA CYS A 214 -23.09 -20.05 -10.00
C CYS A 214 -23.79 -21.23 -10.68
N ALA A 215 -24.11 -22.28 -9.93
CA ALA A 215 -24.81 -23.45 -10.50
C ALA A 215 -26.28 -23.16 -10.84
N ASP A 216 -26.86 -22.09 -10.28
CA ASP A 216 -28.27 -21.75 -10.49
C ASP A 216 -28.47 -20.69 -11.60
N CYS A 217 -27.57 -19.70 -11.71
CA CYS A 217 -27.73 -18.59 -12.67
C CYS A 217 -26.55 -18.42 -13.65
N GLY A 218 -25.53 -19.27 -13.58
CA GLY A 218 -24.38 -19.25 -14.50
C GLY A 218 -23.36 -18.12 -14.28
N GLU A 219 -23.60 -17.18 -13.36
CA GLU A 219 -22.72 -16.02 -13.11
C GLU A 219 -21.27 -16.46 -12.82
N LEU A 220 -20.32 -15.98 -13.64
CA LEU A 220 -18.89 -16.23 -13.45
C LEU A 220 -18.30 -15.20 -12.49
N ARG A 221 -17.34 -15.63 -11.67
CA ARG A 221 -16.60 -14.69 -10.81
C ARG A 221 -15.18 -15.12 -10.53
N HIS A 222 -14.33 -14.09 -10.46
CA HIS A 222 -13.00 -14.17 -9.90
C HIS A 222 -12.69 -12.81 -9.24
N PRO A 223 -12.23 -12.76 -7.97
CA PRO A 223 -11.88 -13.87 -7.09
C PRO A 223 -13.09 -14.74 -6.63
N PRO A 224 -12.86 -15.99 -6.19
CA PRO A 224 -13.92 -16.83 -5.66
C PRO A 224 -14.54 -16.30 -4.37
N GLY A 225 -15.81 -16.64 -4.13
CA GLY A 225 -16.54 -16.29 -2.91
C GLY A 225 -17.63 -17.31 -2.56
N PRO A 226 -18.18 -17.26 -1.33
CA PRO A 226 -19.10 -18.29 -0.83
C PRO A 226 -20.52 -18.19 -1.43
N LEU A 227 -20.97 -17.00 -1.84
CA LEU A 227 -22.30 -16.72 -2.38
C LEU A 227 -22.22 -16.04 -3.75
N CYS A 228 -23.21 -16.29 -4.61
CA CYS A 228 -23.36 -15.59 -5.87
C CYS A 228 -23.75 -14.11 -5.64
N PRO A 229 -23.04 -13.12 -6.21
CA PRO A 229 -23.40 -11.70 -6.04
C PRO A 229 -24.69 -11.34 -6.77
N ASN A 230 -25.07 -12.09 -7.82
CA ASN A 230 -26.26 -11.84 -8.63
C ASN A 230 -27.52 -12.44 -7.96
N CYS A 231 -27.58 -13.76 -7.79
CA CYS A 231 -28.79 -14.44 -7.28
C CYS A 231 -28.73 -14.85 -5.79
N ARG A 232 -27.61 -14.59 -5.08
CA ARG A 232 -27.37 -14.99 -3.67
C ARG A 232 -27.35 -16.50 -3.40
N SER A 233 -27.37 -17.34 -4.43
CA SER A 233 -27.24 -18.79 -4.26
C SER A 233 -25.89 -19.17 -3.65
N ALA A 234 -25.92 -20.21 -2.82
CA ALA A 234 -24.74 -20.90 -2.30
C ALA A 234 -24.33 -22.11 -3.17
N ASN A 235 -25.10 -22.45 -4.21
CA ASN A 235 -24.78 -23.53 -5.14
C ASN A 235 -23.67 -23.10 -6.08
N ARG A 236 -22.50 -23.72 -5.93
CA ARG A 236 -21.27 -23.36 -6.65
C ARG A 236 -20.90 -24.46 -7.63
N SER A 237 -20.48 -24.04 -8.82
CA SER A 237 -19.80 -24.88 -9.80
C SER A 237 -18.55 -24.12 -10.27
N HIS A 238 -17.89 -24.62 -11.31
CA HIS A 238 -16.82 -23.93 -12.00
C HIS A 238 -16.85 -24.25 -13.50
N VAL A 239 -16.20 -23.41 -14.28
CA VAL A 239 -15.85 -23.66 -15.68
C VAL A 239 -14.34 -23.72 -15.81
N VAL A 240 -13.82 -24.56 -16.71
CA VAL A 240 -12.41 -24.52 -17.08
C VAL A 240 -12.25 -23.44 -18.14
N ALA A 241 -11.50 -22.38 -17.82
CA ALA A 241 -11.25 -21.30 -18.76
C ALA A 241 -10.37 -21.76 -19.93
N SER A 242 -10.51 -21.09 -21.06
CA SER A 242 -9.72 -21.33 -22.29
C SER A 242 -8.21 -21.22 -22.08
N GLY A 243 -7.79 -20.54 -21.01
CA GLY A 243 -6.40 -20.25 -20.72
C GLY A 243 -5.81 -19.13 -21.58
N GLN A 244 -6.61 -18.49 -22.43
CA GLN A 244 -6.20 -17.33 -23.22
C GLN A 244 -6.56 -16.05 -22.47
N GLY A 245 -5.80 -14.98 -22.67
CA GLY A 245 -6.18 -13.69 -22.13
C GLY A 245 -5.44 -12.53 -22.76
N THR A 246 -5.87 -11.33 -22.41
CA THR A 246 -5.26 -10.07 -22.84
C THR A 246 -4.74 -9.34 -21.62
N LEU A 247 -3.52 -8.81 -21.70
CA LEU A 247 -2.96 -8.03 -20.59
C LEU A 247 -3.76 -6.74 -20.41
N TYR A 248 -4.53 -6.64 -19.32
CA TYR A 248 -5.35 -5.48 -19.02
C TYR A 248 -4.54 -4.35 -18.36
N SER A 249 -3.66 -4.72 -17.42
CA SER A 249 -2.75 -3.80 -16.73
C SER A 249 -1.60 -4.59 -16.10
N TYR A 250 -0.48 -3.92 -15.78
CA TYR A 250 0.65 -4.57 -15.12
C TYR A 250 1.45 -3.60 -14.25
N VAL A 251 2.24 -4.18 -13.35
CA VAL A 251 3.30 -3.48 -12.62
C VAL A 251 4.62 -4.21 -12.80
N VAL A 252 5.72 -3.45 -12.82
CA VAL A 252 7.09 -4.00 -12.79
C VAL A 252 7.65 -3.78 -11.40
N HIS A 253 7.89 -4.86 -10.67
CA HIS A 253 8.42 -4.80 -9.32
C HIS A 253 9.95 -4.75 -9.34
N HIS A 254 10.53 -3.62 -8.96
CA HIS A 254 11.99 -3.44 -8.88
C HIS A 254 12.56 -3.58 -7.45
N HIS A 255 11.85 -3.07 -6.44
CA HIS A 255 12.36 -2.95 -5.07
C HIS A 255 11.21 -2.87 -4.05
N PRO A 256 11.35 -3.41 -2.81
CA PRO A 256 12.49 -4.17 -2.28
C PRO A 256 12.58 -5.59 -2.85
N PRO A 257 13.75 -6.25 -2.79
CA PRO A 257 13.87 -7.66 -3.18
C PRO A 257 12.86 -8.51 -2.41
N VAL A 258 12.15 -9.37 -3.13
CA VAL A 258 11.19 -10.31 -2.55
C VAL A 258 11.88 -11.68 -2.43
N PRO A 259 11.98 -12.28 -1.24
CA PRO A 259 12.65 -13.57 -1.10
C PRO A 259 12.03 -14.63 -2.01
N GLY A 260 12.88 -15.39 -2.72
CA GLY A 260 12.46 -16.40 -3.68
C GLY A 260 12.02 -15.85 -5.05
N ARG A 261 12.17 -14.54 -5.31
CA ARG A 261 11.92 -13.92 -6.62
C ARG A 261 13.17 -13.18 -7.10
N GLU A 262 13.47 -13.32 -8.38
CA GLU A 262 14.44 -12.49 -9.08
C GLU A 262 13.76 -11.19 -9.51
N VAL A 263 14.40 -10.04 -9.24
CA VAL A 263 13.91 -8.71 -9.64
C VAL A 263 14.69 -8.22 -10.87
N PRO A 264 14.05 -7.45 -11.78
CA PRO A 264 12.63 -7.10 -11.79
C PRO A 264 11.74 -8.22 -12.31
N PHE A 265 10.48 -8.24 -11.87
CA PHE A 265 9.46 -9.16 -12.39
C PHE A 265 8.13 -8.46 -12.63
N VAL A 266 7.34 -9.00 -13.55
CA VAL A 266 6.05 -8.43 -13.97
C VAL A 266 4.90 -9.13 -13.27
N VAL A 267 3.96 -8.35 -12.74
CA VAL A 267 2.66 -8.84 -12.25
C VAL A 267 1.58 -8.24 -13.14
N GLY A 268 0.87 -9.11 -13.85
CA GLY A 268 -0.18 -8.73 -14.79
C GLY A 268 -1.57 -9.01 -14.22
N VAL A 269 -2.51 -8.13 -14.55
CA VAL A 269 -3.95 -8.38 -14.50
C VAL A 269 -4.35 -8.79 -15.91
N VAL A 270 -4.79 -10.03 -16.08
CA VAL A 270 -5.14 -10.59 -17.40
C VAL A 270 -6.64 -10.74 -17.51
N GLU A 271 -7.22 -10.16 -18.56
CA GLU A 271 -8.62 -10.28 -18.89
C GLU A 271 -8.84 -11.51 -19.78
N LEU A 272 -9.68 -12.42 -19.30
CA LEU A 272 -10.05 -13.66 -19.98
C LEU A 272 -11.24 -13.41 -20.92
N PRO A 273 -11.35 -14.15 -22.05
CA PRO A 273 -12.54 -14.11 -22.92
C PRO A 273 -13.85 -14.39 -22.19
N GLU A 274 -13.80 -15.16 -21.09
CA GLU A 274 -14.92 -15.46 -20.21
C GLU A 274 -15.43 -14.24 -19.42
N GLY A 275 -14.73 -13.10 -19.47
CA GLY A 275 -15.17 -11.82 -18.88
C GLY A 275 -14.68 -11.56 -17.46
N VAL A 276 -13.86 -12.44 -16.89
CA VAL A 276 -13.23 -12.24 -15.57
C VAL A 276 -11.75 -11.83 -15.73
N ARG A 277 -11.18 -11.26 -14.67
CA ARG A 277 -9.75 -10.93 -14.62
C ARG A 277 -9.02 -11.77 -13.59
N VAL A 278 -7.83 -12.24 -13.94
CA VAL A 278 -6.99 -13.07 -13.08
C VAL A 278 -5.61 -12.42 -12.96
N VAL A 279 -5.11 -12.36 -11.73
CA VAL A 279 -3.77 -11.84 -11.44
C VAL A 279 -2.76 -12.98 -11.52
N GLY A 280 -1.65 -12.75 -12.22
CA GLY A 280 -0.53 -13.69 -12.30
C GLY A 280 0.74 -13.00 -12.78
N ASN A 281 1.89 -13.68 -12.70
CA ASN A 281 3.10 -13.11 -13.27
C ASN A 281 3.13 -13.27 -14.79
N VAL A 282 3.60 -12.25 -15.49
CA VAL A 282 4.00 -12.40 -16.89
C VAL A 282 5.43 -12.93 -16.88
N VAL A 283 5.66 -14.07 -17.53
CA VAL A 283 6.91 -14.81 -17.58
C VAL A 283 7.32 -15.04 -19.02
N ASP A 284 8.59 -15.39 -19.23
CA ASP A 284 9.16 -15.69 -20.54
C ASP A 284 8.96 -14.54 -21.56
N CYS A 285 8.97 -13.31 -21.03
CA CYS A 285 8.85 -12.05 -21.77
C CYS A 285 9.80 -11.01 -21.15
N PRO A 286 10.67 -10.36 -21.94
CA PRO A 286 11.46 -9.22 -21.46
C PRO A 286 10.55 -8.10 -20.95
N ILE A 287 10.93 -7.43 -19.86
CA ILE A 287 10.07 -6.41 -19.21
C ILE A 287 9.77 -5.23 -20.15
N GLU A 288 10.68 -4.96 -21.08
CA GLU A 288 10.60 -3.89 -22.07
C GLU A 288 9.61 -4.21 -23.20
N GLU A 289 9.25 -5.47 -23.38
CA GLU A 289 8.31 -5.94 -24.40
C GLU A 289 6.89 -6.14 -23.84
N VAL A 290 6.69 -5.94 -22.54
CA VAL A 290 5.36 -6.05 -21.92
C VAL A 290 4.55 -4.81 -22.23
N GLU A 291 3.45 -5.00 -22.95
CA GLU A 291 2.53 -3.94 -23.35
C GLU A 291 1.07 -4.27 -23.00
N ILE A 292 0.32 -3.26 -22.56
CA ILE A 292 -1.13 -3.38 -22.36
C ILE A 292 -1.78 -3.79 -23.69
N GLY A 293 -2.66 -4.78 -23.64
CA GLY A 293 -3.33 -5.34 -24.81
C GLY A 293 -2.62 -6.54 -25.44
N MET A 294 -1.41 -6.91 -24.98
CA MET A 294 -0.72 -8.09 -25.52
C MET A 294 -1.50 -9.39 -25.25
N ALA A 295 -1.46 -10.30 -26.22
CA ALA A 295 -2.09 -11.62 -26.10
C ALA A 295 -1.21 -12.54 -25.25
N LEU A 296 -1.83 -13.15 -24.24
CA LEU A 296 -1.19 -14.04 -23.29
C LEU A 296 -1.89 -15.41 -23.26
N ARG A 297 -1.15 -16.42 -22.84
CA ARG A 297 -1.69 -17.73 -22.47
C ARG A 297 -1.24 -18.14 -21.07
N VAL A 298 -2.08 -18.86 -20.35
CA VAL A 298 -1.76 -19.37 -19.02
C VAL A 298 -0.72 -20.48 -19.13
N THR A 299 0.23 -20.46 -18.20
CA THR A 299 1.20 -21.53 -17.98
C THR A 299 1.27 -21.80 -16.47
N TYR A 300 1.59 -23.03 -16.10
CA TYR A 300 1.51 -23.47 -14.70
C TYR A 300 2.90 -23.75 -14.16
N ARG A 301 3.25 -23.11 -13.04
CA ARG A 301 4.56 -23.29 -12.40
C ARG A 301 4.38 -23.75 -10.96
N SER A 302 5.05 -24.85 -10.60
CA SER A 302 5.12 -25.30 -9.22
C SER A 302 5.85 -24.27 -8.35
N MET A 303 5.18 -23.85 -7.29
CA MET A 303 5.76 -23.05 -6.22
C MET A 303 6.51 -23.94 -5.22
N ASP A 304 5.90 -25.06 -4.86
CA ASP A 304 6.45 -26.12 -4.01
C ASP A 304 5.79 -27.47 -4.36
N ASP A 305 6.03 -28.51 -3.56
CA ASP A 305 5.48 -29.86 -3.77
C ASP A 305 3.94 -29.91 -3.70
N GLU A 306 3.32 -28.89 -3.09
CA GLU A 306 1.87 -28.84 -2.88
C GLU A 306 1.18 -27.81 -3.76
N LEU A 307 1.82 -26.71 -4.15
CA LEU A 307 1.14 -25.59 -4.81
C LEU A 307 1.65 -25.34 -6.22
N VAL A 308 0.69 -25.18 -7.14
CA VAL A 308 0.89 -24.75 -8.53
C VAL A 308 0.25 -23.38 -8.68
N LEU A 309 0.95 -22.45 -9.35
CA LEU A 309 0.47 -21.09 -9.61
C LEU A 309 0.20 -20.89 -11.11
N PRO A 310 -0.83 -20.11 -11.47
CA PRO A 310 -1.01 -19.66 -12.83
C PRO A 310 -0.07 -18.49 -13.10
N MET A 311 0.69 -18.61 -14.17
CA MET A 311 1.51 -17.57 -14.76
C MET A 311 1.02 -17.31 -16.19
N TRP A 312 1.55 -16.28 -16.84
CA TRP A 312 1.14 -15.87 -18.17
C TRP A 312 2.36 -15.70 -19.06
N GLU A 313 2.33 -16.24 -20.26
CA GLU A 313 3.40 -16.08 -21.25
C GLU A 313 2.81 -15.48 -22.54
N PRO A 314 3.60 -14.69 -23.31
CA PRO A 314 3.19 -14.21 -24.62
C PRO A 314 2.74 -15.35 -25.53
N ARG A 315 1.66 -15.11 -26.27
CA ARG A 315 1.11 -16.08 -27.22
C ARG A 315 1.90 -16.16 -28.51
#